data_AF-A0AAW8FWB8-F1
#
_entry.id   AF-A0AAW8FWB8-F1
#
_cell.length_a   1.000
_cell.length_b   1.000
_cell.length_c   1.000
_cell.angle_alpha   90.00
_cell.angle_beta   90.00
_cell.angle_gamma   90.00
#
_symmetry.space_group_name_H-M   'P 1'
#
loop_
_entity.id
_entity.type
_entity.pdbx_description
1 polymer ?
#
loop_
_entity_poly.entity_id
_entity_poly.type
_entity_poly.pdbx_seq_one_letter_code
_entity_poly.pdbx_strand_id
1 'polypeptide(L)'
;MKYIHNLFTLIFFININISAQVGINTDKPNAYAGLHISERKDPASASPDKYNGIIIQRYTEAQRDTQLTPNMTAGQNSLMIFNTTENCYNYWNSEDNEWKSLCGRFGKGTFSYNCNADVTVHGIYSKGKELTTSHYLSIRVTVTKPGSYEIAGTTNNGYNFYKTGTFLTTGSYTVNIPGTGIPANTNTAGGGDTVAITNNGVSQPCSPPVQVPVLSDSGTYTMSCGSAIVNGVYKVGTALTSSNTITLPVNVTALGSYTVTTNTVDGISFSASGTFTATGNQNIMLNGAGTPTSTAIKKLTITSDSQGGVSKSCNVNVIVVIPKKILLTIGTSPNEYGYNFSGTAASNGLITTTANYGTLANSIVKYEGWDQIINGTNAPSAAQLTGWTTGSNPVDIIVIGYSWAASTTEAQILANYIAKGGVVLAFSESTGGMQNLLRIVFDASVSTGSVNSAGALYKLPLTNDSILNGPFGDIRGLQWGEDASSTTYATGLPSSEITVYSGDTNISTANPAGTIGRVTAFRHNTLNFIWVGDGGFNSNNGGTSDTICPFVLNANNFPVFKPNYGNGAATYKMNVYNSIFTANAFAWALDKAEHNGINKY
;
A
#
# COMPACT_ATOMS: atom_id res chain seq x y z
N MET A 1 113.20 81.58 18.91
CA MET A 1 114.05 80.74 19.79
C MET A 1 113.53 79.30 19.65
N LYS A 2 114.03 78.51 18.69
CA LYS A 2 115.06 77.45 18.84
C LYS A 2 114.82 76.51 20.03
N TYR A 3 114.58 75.22 19.77
CA TYR A 3 115.21 73.98 20.31
C TYR A 3 114.44 72.76 19.73
N ILE A 4 114.96 71.98 18.75
CA ILE A 4 115.79 70.74 18.84
C ILE A 4 114.99 69.52 19.39
N HIS A 5 114.98 68.26 18.91
CA HIS A 5 115.36 67.48 17.70
C HIS A 5 114.95 66.00 17.99
N ASN A 6 114.90 65.13 16.95
CA ASN A 6 115.05 63.63 16.96
C ASN A 6 113.85 62.72 17.36
N LEU A 7 113.54 61.55 16.77
CA LEU A 7 114.05 60.77 15.61
C LEU A 7 113.15 59.49 15.41
N PHE A 8 112.70 59.23 14.17
CA PHE A 8 112.53 57.93 13.43
C PHE A 8 111.50 56.79 13.72
N THR A 9 110.90 56.35 12.59
CA THR A 9 110.51 54.98 12.11
C THR A 9 109.38 54.20 12.80
N LEU A 10 108.53 53.36 12.19
CA LEU A 10 108.13 52.93 10.82
C LEU A 10 107.12 51.75 11.06
N ILE A 11 106.28 51.42 10.07
CA ILE A 11 105.67 50.08 9.79
C ILE A 11 104.16 49.86 10.08
N PHE A 12 103.44 49.70 8.95
CA PHE A 12 102.25 48.86 8.64
C PHE A 12 100.86 49.16 9.22
N PHE A 13 99.93 49.47 8.30
CA PHE A 13 98.51 49.09 8.41
C PHE A 13 98.20 47.99 7.37
N ILE A 14 98.11 46.74 7.83
CA ILE A 14 97.36 45.67 7.16
C ILE A 14 95.91 45.81 7.63
N ASN A 15 94.98 45.98 6.69
CA ASN A 15 93.55 45.84 6.95
C ASN A 15 93.23 44.36 7.17
N ILE A 16 92.84 44.00 8.38
CA ILE A 16 92.18 42.73 8.67
C ILE A 16 90.68 43.02 8.70
N ASN A 17 89.94 42.57 7.69
CA ASN A 17 88.49 42.50 7.76
C ASN A 17 88.12 41.26 8.58
N ILE A 18 87.51 41.46 9.75
CA ILE A 18 86.91 40.38 10.54
C ILE A 18 85.41 40.65 10.58
N SER A 19 84.63 39.89 9.81
CA SER A 19 83.17 39.82 10.00
C SER A 19 82.90 39.03 11.27
N ALA A 20 82.67 39.71 12.39
CA ALA A 20 82.28 39.05 13.63
C ALA A 20 80.77 38.74 13.60
N GLN A 21 80.39 37.49 13.89
CA GLN A 21 79.00 37.13 14.18
C GLN A 21 78.53 37.88 15.43
N VAL A 22 77.30 38.41 15.39
CA VAL A 22 76.71 39.10 16.54
C VAL A 22 75.98 38.06 17.40
N GLY A 23 76.55 37.76 18.56
CA GLY A 23 75.85 37.03 19.62
C GLY A 23 75.18 38.01 20.58
N ILE A 24 73.89 37.85 20.85
CA ILE A 24 73.21 38.52 21.96
C ILE A 24 73.02 37.46 23.05
N ASN A 25 73.56 37.73 24.25
CA ASN A 25 73.60 36.80 25.38
C ASN A 25 74.39 35.48 25.14
N THR A 26 75.34 35.47 24.20
CA THR A 26 76.34 34.39 24.05
C THR A 26 77.66 34.95 23.53
N ASP A 27 78.77 34.44 24.04
CA ASP A 27 80.13 34.70 23.54
C ASP A 27 80.61 33.62 22.55
N LYS A 28 79.75 32.63 22.27
CA LYS A 28 79.95 31.60 21.24
C LYS A 28 78.73 31.61 20.30
N PRO A 29 78.58 32.64 19.45
CA PRO A 29 77.56 32.63 18.42
C PRO A 29 77.71 31.37 17.56
N ASN A 30 76.58 30.79 17.14
CA ASN A 30 76.61 29.58 16.33
C ASN A 30 77.28 29.94 15.00
N ALA A 31 78.27 29.15 14.58
CA ALA A 31 79.05 29.39 13.37
C ALA A 31 78.22 29.51 12.09
N TYR A 32 76.95 29.07 12.11
CA TYR A 32 76.01 29.17 11.00
C TYR A 32 74.93 30.26 11.15
N ALA A 33 75.00 31.11 12.18
CA ALA A 33 74.03 32.17 12.43
C ALA A 33 74.64 33.56 12.24
N GLY A 34 74.03 34.41 11.40
CA GLY A 34 74.42 35.83 11.27
C GLY A 34 74.10 36.66 12.52
N LEU A 35 73.05 36.28 13.25
CA LEU A 35 72.64 36.80 14.56
C LEU A 35 72.20 35.61 15.43
N HIS A 36 72.90 35.35 16.53
CA HIS A 36 72.54 34.29 17.49
C HIS A 36 72.07 34.94 18.79
N ILE A 37 70.78 34.80 19.10
CA ILE A 37 70.22 35.20 20.39
C ILE A 37 70.15 33.94 21.25
N SER A 38 70.98 33.87 22.28
CA SER A 38 71.10 32.70 23.14
C SER A 38 70.54 32.97 24.53
N GLU A 39 70.27 31.91 25.27
CA GLU A 39 69.62 31.95 26.58
C GLU A 39 70.58 32.06 27.78
N ARG A 40 71.92 32.24 27.61
CA ARG A 40 72.82 32.28 28.79
C ARG A 40 74.21 32.93 28.63
N LYS A 41 74.58 33.84 29.56
CA LYS A 41 75.91 33.81 30.25
C LYS A 41 76.01 34.62 31.57
N ASP A 42 75.66 34.02 32.71
CA ASP A 42 76.33 34.23 34.00
C ASP A 42 76.25 32.93 34.83
N PRO A 43 77.38 32.25 35.15
CA PRO A 43 77.39 31.06 36.01
C PRO A 43 77.03 31.33 37.49
N ALA A 44 76.96 32.60 37.94
CA ALA A 44 76.81 32.96 39.35
C ALA A 44 75.44 33.53 39.76
N SER A 45 74.50 33.75 38.84
CA SER A 45 73.17 34.31 39.17
C SER A 45 72.13 33.23 39.52
N ALA A 46 71.37 33.43 40.60
CA ALA A 46 70.30 32.53 41.05
C ALA A 46 69.03 32.57 40.17
N SER A 47 68.94 33.48 39.20
CA SER A 47 67.90 33.49 38.15
C SER A 47 68.34 34.35 36.95
N PRO A 48 69.17 33.84 36.04
CA PRO A 48 69.57 34.57 34.84
C PRO A 48 68.56 34.30 33.71
N ASP A 49 67.89 35.35 33.22
CA ASP A 49 67.28 35.51 31.88
C ASP A 49 66.43 34.39 31.25
N LYS A 50 65.99 33.38 32.01
CA LYS A 50 65.22 32.23 31.51
C LYS A 50 63.86 32.59 30.88
N TYR A 51 63.41 33.85 31.00
CA TYR A 51 62.08 34.31 30.58
C TYR A 51 62.09 35.44 29.53
N ASN A 52 63.24 35.76 28.93
CA ASN A 52 63.33 36.80 27.90
C ASN A 52 63.02 36.23 26.50
N GLY A 53 62.22 36.94 25.70
CA GLY A 53 61.85 36.56 24.33
C GLY A 53 62.23 37.61 23.28
N ILE A 54 62.06 37.26 22.01
CA ILE A 54 62.28 38.19 20.89
C ILE A 54 60.93 38.81 20.49
N ILE A 55 60.87 40.14 20.42
CA ILE A 55 59.77 40.86 19.76
C ILE A 55 60.28 41.37 18.42
N ILE A 56 59.76 40.83 17.32
CA ILE A 56 60.04 41.31 15.95
C ILE A 56 59.04 42.40 15.54
N GLN A 57 59.29 43.08 14.42
CA GLN A 57 58.42 44.16 13.94
C GLN A 57 56.99 43.68 13.69
N ARG A 58 56.02 44.48 14.13
CA ARG A 58 54.60 44.12 14.17
C ARG A 58 53.82 45.06 13.26
N TYR A 59 53.02 44.49 12.36
CA TYR A 59 52.22 45.23 11.39
C TYR A 59 50.79 44.69 11.37
N THR A 60 49.79 45.51 11.04
CA THR A 60 48.52 44.99 10.54
C THR A 60 48.71 44.43 9.13
N GLU A 61 47.79 43.58 8.68
CA GLU A 61 47.77 43.07 7.29
C GLU A 61 47.83 44.23 6.28
N ALA A 62 47.02 45.27 6.48
CA ALA A 62 47.02 46.46 5.62
C ALA A 62 48.38 47.21 5.63
N GLN A 63 49.03 47.35 6.78
CA GLN A 63 50.35 48.01 6.88
C GLN A 63 51.45 47.17 6.23
N ARG A 64 51.46 45.85 6.44
CA ARG A 64 52.38 44.92 5.79
C ARG A 64 52.24 45.01 4.27
N ASP A 65 51.02 44.95 3.76
CA ASP A 65 50.77 44.91 2.31
C ASP A 65 51.08 46.23 1.61
N THR A 66 50.90 47.36 2.29
CA THR A 66 51.18 48.67 1.72
C THR A 66 52.63 49.12 1.87
N GLN A 67 53.31 48.76 2.97
CA GLN A 67 54.64 49.29 3.30
C GLN A 67 55.77 48.30 3.02
N LEU A 68 55.51 46.99 3.17
CA LEU A 68 56.54 45.97 3.02
C LEU A 68 56.46 45.30 1.65
N THR A 69 55.28 44.80 1.25
CA THR A 69 55.10 44.02 0.02
C THR A 69 55.66 44.67 -1.25
N PRO A 70 55.56 46.00 -1.48
CA PRO A 70 56.13 46.64 -2.68
C PRO A 70 57.66 46.48 -2.81
N ASN A 71 58.35 46.22 -1.70
CA ASN A 71 59.80 46.08 -1.63
C ASN A 71 60.24 44.62 -1.45
N MET A 72 59.32 43.66 -1.48
CA MET A 72 59.65 42.25 -1.30
C MET A 72 60.06 41.62 -2.64
N THR A 73 61.32 41.23 -2.73
CA THR A 73 61.91 40.52 -3.88
C THR A 73 62.54 39.20 -3.42
N ALA A 74 63.23 38.49 -4.32
CA ALA A 74 64.03 37.31 -3.96
C ALA A 74 65.04 37.59 -2.83
N GLY A 75 65.56 38.82 -2.73
CA GLY A 75 66.51 39.21 -1.68
C GLY A 75 65.92 39.28 -0.26
N GLN A 76 64.59 39.33 -0.13
CA GLN A 76 63.89 39.39 1.15
C GLN A 76 63.20 38.05 1.49
N ASN A 77 63.53 36.97 0.79
CA ASN A 77 62.96 35.66 1.10
C ASN A 77 63.19 35.29 2.58
N SER A 78 62.16 34.75 3.21
CA SER A 78 62.11 34.43 4.65
C SER A 78 62.15 35.63 5.60
N LEU A 79 61.92 36.87 5.13
CA LEU A 79 61.69 38.02 6.01
C LEU A 79 60.48 37.73 6.92
N MET A 80 60.67 37.76 8.23
CA MET A 80 59.64 37.40 9.22
C MET A 80 59.13 38.63 9.97
N ILE A 81 57.80 38.73 10.12
CA ILE A 81 57.12 39.77 10.90
C ILE A 81 56.03 39.16 11.76
N PHE A 82 55.51 39.91 12.74
CA PHE A 82 54.29 39.54 13.44
C PHE A 82 53.10 40.32 12.87
N ASN A 83 52.16 39.64 12.21
CA ASN A 83 50.92 40.24 11.76
C ASN A 83 49.90 40.29 12.90
N THR A 84 49.59 41.51 13.33
CA THR A 84 48.64 41.81 14.42
C THR A 84 47.18 41.62 14.03
N THR A 85 46.84 41.67 12.73
CA THR A 85 45.49 41.35 12.22
C THR A 85 45.24 39.84 12.28
N GLU A 86 46.22 39.02 11.88
CA GLU A 86 46.14 37.56 12.00
C GLU A 86 46.47 37.04 13.41
N ASN A 87 47.09 37.89 14.25
CA ASN A 87 47.73 37.55 15.52
C ASN A 87 48.73 36.38 15.37
N CYS A 88 49.52 36.41 14.30
CA CYS A 88 50.43 35.33 13.92
C CYS A 88 51.71 35.85 13.26
N TYR A 89 52.77 35.05 13.30
CA TYR A 89 53.95 35.28 12.50
C TYR A 89 53.69 35.03 11.01
N ASN A 90 54.09 35.98 10.18
CA ASN A 90 54.15 35.82 8.73
C ASN A 90 55.59 35.85 8.25
N TYR A 91 55.88 35.14 7.17
CA TYR A 91 57.15 35.25 6.46
C TYR A 91 56.93 35.48 4.96
N TRP A 92 57.83 36.24 4.33
CA TRP A 92 57.80 36.41 2.88
C TRP A 92 58.33 35.16 2.19
N ASN A 93 57.55 34.58 1.28
CA ASN A 93 57.98 33.51 0.39
C ASN A 93 58.18 34.10 -1.01
N SER A 94 59.43 34.14 -1.48
CA SER A 94 59.76 34.71 -2.79
C SER A 94 59.47 33.78 -3.97
N GLU A 95 59.31 32.48 -3.76
CA GLU A 95 58.91 31.54 -4.82
C GLU A 95 57.44 31.75 -5.20
N ASP A 96 56.61 31.99 -4.19
CA ASP A 96 55.16 32.19 -4.35
C ASP A 96 54.77 33.69 -4.43
N ASN A 97 55.73 34.61 -4.24
CA ASN A 97 55.51 36.07 -4.14
C ASN A 97 54.38 36.46 -3.16
N GLU A 98 54.33 35.80 -2.00
CA GLU A 98 53.31 36.10 -0.98
C GLU A 98 53.82 35.96 0.46
N TRP A 99 53.14 36.65 1.37
CA TRP A 99 53.30 36.44 2.80
C TRP A 99 52.59 35.15 3.22
N LYS A 100 53.33 34.21 3.79
CA LYS A 100 52.82 32.95 4.34
C LYS A 100 52.67 33.06 5.85
N SER A 101 51.62 32.44 6.40
CA SER A 101 51.33 32.43 7.84
C SER A 101 51.82 31.14 8.49
N LEU A 102 52.54 31.23 9.62
CA LEU A 102 53.12 30.07 10.32
C LEU A 102 52.12 29.37 11.26
N CYS A 103 50.96 29.97 11.54
CA CYS A 103 50.00 29.43 12.51
C CYS A 103 48.86 28.62 11.86
N GLY A 104 48.94 28.33 10.56
CA GLY A 104 47.99 27.43 9.88
C GLY A 104 46.54 27.95 9.78
N ARG A 105 46.26 29.21 10.12
CA ARG A 105 44.97 29.83 9.84
C ARG A 105 44.90 30.15 8.36
N PHE A 106 44.24 29.29 7.59
CA PHE A 106 43.92 29.62 6.20
C PHE A 106 43.10 30.92 6.18
N GLY A 107 43.45 31.86 5.30
CA GLY A 107 42.67 33.08 5.07
C GLY A 107 41.28 32.78 4.49
N LYS A 108 40.60 33.81 3.96
CA LYS A 108 39.35 33.58 3.22
C LYS A 108 39.64 32.73 1.98
N GLY A 109 38.88 31.65 1.82
CA GLY A 109 38.94 30.79 0.64
C GLY A 109 38.29 31.49 -0.55
N THR A 110 38.82 31.23 -1.74
CA THR A 110 38.28 31.76 -3.00
C THR A 110 37.65 30.63 -3.78
N PHE A 111 36.40 30.83 -4.21
CA PHE A 111 35.62 29.85 -4.95
C PHE A 111 34.65 30.52 -5.93
N SER A 112 34.23 29.78 -6.95
CA SER A 112 33.27 30.22 -7.97
C SER A 112 32.29 29.12 -8.34
N TYR A 113 31.13 29.50 -8.88
CA TYR A 113 30.09 28.60 -9.37
C TYR A 113 29.13 29.34 -10.32
N ASN A 114 28.40 28.60 -11.14
CA ASN A 114 27.32 29.10 -11.98
C ASN A 114 25.98 28.83 -11.30
N CYS A 115 25.27 29.88 -10.89
CA CYS A 115 24.00 29.73 -10.16
C CYS A 115 22.97 28.82 -10.86
N ASN A 116 22.91 28.83 -12.19
CA ASN A 116 21.87 28.11 -12.93
C ASN A 116 22.13 26.60 -13.00
N ALA A 117 23.41 26.22 -13.02
CA ALA A 117 23.83 24.83 -13.17
C ALA A 117 24.21 24.19 -11.84
N ASP A 118 24.69 25.00 -10.90
CA ASP A 118 25.35 24.52 -9.69
C ASP A 118 24.54 24.69 -8.41
N VAL A 119 23.42 25.44 -8.43
CA VAL A 119 22.54 25.65 -7.26
C VAL A 119 21.24 24.87 -7.42
N THR A 120 20.99 23.96 -6.49
CA THR A 120 19.76 23.17 -6.41
C THR A 120 19.03 23.42 -5.10
N VAL A 121 17.72 23.67 -5.15
CA VAL A 121 16.86 23.78 -3.98
C VAL A 121 16.33 22.40 -3.59
N HIS A 122 16.48 22.04 -2.31
CA HIS A 122 15.93 20.81 -1.76
C HIS A 122 14.89 21.11 -0.67
N GLY A 123 13.85 20.29 -0.62
CA GLY A 123 12.72 20.40 0.31
C GLY A 123 11.45 20.95 -0.32
N ILE A 124 10.32 20.76 0.36
CA ILE A 124 9.02 21.34 -0.01
C ILE A 124 8.66 22.39 1.03
N TYR A 125 8.71 23.67 0.63
CA TYR A 125 8.49 24.78 1.54
C TYR A 125 6.99 25.09 1.59
N SER A 126 6.43 25.18 2.79
CA SER A 126 4.99 25.43 3.00
C SER A 126 4.79 26.56 4.01
N LYS A 127 3.80 27.41 3.76
CA LYS A 127 3.43 28.51 4.66
C LYS A 127 3.17 27.98 6.08
N GLY A 128 3.80 28.60 7.07
CA GLY A 128 3.61 28.33 8.49
C GLY A 128 4.28 27.06 9.02
N LYS A 129 5.07 26.35 8.19
CA LYS A 129 5.84 25.16 8.64
C LYS A 129 7.30 25.50 8.86
N GLU A 130 7.85 25.03 9.97
CA GLU A 130 9.27 25.19 10.27
C GLU A 130 10.14 24.37 9.31
N LEU A 131 11.25 24.96 8.87
CA LEU A 131 12.21 24.26 8.04
C LEU A 131 12.99 23.22 8.86
N THR A 132 13.00 22.00 8.36
CA THR A 132 13.78 20.87 8.88
C THR A 132 15.06 20.65 8.07
N THR A 133 15.85 19.64 8.45
CA THR A 133 17.10 19.26 7.75
C THR A 133 16.92 18.85 6.28
N SER A 134 15.70 18.54 5.82
CA SER A 134 15.41 18.28 4.41
C SER A 134 15.34 19.54 3.54
N HIS A 135 15.36 20.73 4.16
CA HIS A 135 15.28 22.02 3.49
C HIS A 135 16.66 22.66 3.42
N TYR A 136 17.30 22.64 2.25
CA TYR A 136 18.64 23.17 2.07
C TYR A 136 18.90 23.56 0.61
N LEU A 137 19.91 24.39 0.39
CA LEU A 137 20.49 24.62 -0.93
C LEU A 137 21.71 23.72 -1.10
N SER A 138 21.85 23.08 -2.25
CA SER A 138 23.08 22.39 -2.64
C SER A 138 23.81 23.26 -3.65
N ILE A 139 25.03 23.71 -3.35
CA ILE A 139 25.85 24.50 -4.27
C ILE A 139 27.12 23.72 -4.62
N ARG A 140 27.33 23.47 -5.92
CA ARG A 140 28.59 22.93 -6.44
C ARG A 140 29.59 24.07 -6.69
N VAL A 141 30.67 24.11 -5.93
CA VAL A 141 31.67 25.18 -6.00
C VAL A 141 33.02 24.66 -6.50
N THR A 142 33.73 25.49 -7.27
CA THR A 142 35.13 25.27 -7.65
C THR A 142 36.03 26.16 -6.80
N VAL A 143 36.82 25.56 -5.93
CA VAL A 143 37.72 26.25 -4.99
C VAL A 143 39.08 26.44 -5.64
N THR A 144 39.51 27.69 -5.76
CA THR A 144 40.79 28.10 -6.33
C THR A 144 41.82 28.52 -5.28
N LYS A 145 41.37 28.81 -4.05
CA LYS A 145 42.23 29.07 -2.89
C LYS A 145 41.66 28.39 -1.63
N PRO A 146 42.42 27.49 -0.97
CA PRO A 146 42.05 26.94 0.34
C PRO A 146 41.81 28.05 1.36
N GLY A 147 40.83 27.87 2.24
CA GLY A 147 40.44 28.91 3.18
C GLY A 147 39.05 28.74 3.77
N SER A 148 38.78 29.57 4.77
CA SER A 148 37.45 29.65 5.38
C SER A 148 36.44 30.22 4.39
N TYR A 149 35.20 29.74 4.45
CA TYR A 149 34.10 30.25 3.65
C TYR A 149 32.86 30.50 4.50
N GLU A 150 32.04 31.43 4.03
CA GLU A 150 30.70 31.72 4.50
C GLU A 150 29.78 31.86 3.29
N ILE A 151 28.65 31.15 3.29
CA ILE A 151 27.60 31.31 2.28
C ILE A 151 26.28 31.54 3.02
N ALA A 152 25.61 32.64 2.68
CA ALA A 152 24.28 32.97 3.17
C ALA A 152 23.31 33.17 1.99
N GLY A 153 22.06 32.79 2.19
CA GLY A 153 20.95 33.01 1.26
C GLY A 153 19.79 33.63 2.01
N THR A 154 19.43 34.87 1.69
CA THR A 154 18.35 35.58 2.39
C THR A 154 17.06 35.58 1.59
N THR A 155 15.92 35.46 2.29
CA THR A 155 14.58 35.63 1.71
C THR A 155 13.78 36.65 2.51
N ASN A 156 12.77 37.25 1.87
CA ASN A 156 11.86 38.19 2.52
C ASN A 156 10.63 37.49 3.14
N ASN A 157 10.64 36.16 3.23
CA ASN A 157 9.47 35.37 3.62
C ASN A 157 9.66 34.59 4.93
N GLY A 158 10.56 35.04 5.81
CA GLY A 158 10.68 34.49 7.18
C GLY A 158 11.59 33.26 7.34
N TYR A 159 12.34 32.89 6.30
CA TYR A 159 13.35 31.82 6.37
C TYR A 159 14.62 32.18 5.58
N ASN A 160 15.77 31.63 5.96
CA ASN A 160 17.07 31.93 5.36
C ASN A 160 17.97 30.68 5.33
N PHE A 161 19.03 30.73 4.54
CA PHE A 161 20.06 29.70 4.40
C PHE A 161 21.39 30.22 4.92
N TYR A 162 22.13 29.41 5.68
CA TYR A 162 23.43 29.84 6.20
C TYR A 162 24.38 28.66 6.44
N LYS A 163 25.63 28.81 6.03
CA LYS A 163 26.70 27.85 6.34
C LYS A 163 28.09 28.48 6.31
N THR A 164 28.93 28.03 7.24
CA THR A 164 30.37 28.32 7.26
C THR A 164 31.17 27.02 7.26
N GLY A 165 32.43 27.11 6.85
CA GLY A 165 33.37 25.98 6.85
C GLY A 165 34.75 26.38 6.36
N THR A 166 35.59 25.38 6.06
CA THR A 166 36.95 25.57 5.54
C THR A 166 37.22 24.61 4.39
N PHE A 167 37.72 25.12 3.26
CA PHE A 167 38.28 24.29 2.19
C PHE A 167 39.76 24.05 2.46
N LEU A 168 40.16 22.78 2.55
CA LEU A 168 41.54 22.39 2.86
C LEU A 168 42.41 22.23 1.61
N THR A 169 41.81 21.99 0.45
CA THR A 169 42.50 21.86 -0.84
C THR A 169 41.71 22.56 -1.94
N THR A 170 42.36 22.88 -3.06
CA THR A 170 41.68 23.30 -4.29
C THR A 170 40.90 22.13 -4.90
N GLY A 171 39.84 22.41 -5.64
CA GLY A 171 39.03 21.39 -6.30
C GLY A 171 37.53 21.67 -6.28
N SER A 172 36.73 20.71 -6.73
CA SER A 172 35.27 20.85 -6.75
C SER A 172 34.65 20.26 -5.48
N TYR A 173 33.77 21.02 -4.84
CA TYR A 173 33.05 20.63 -3.64
C TYR A 173 31.55 20.83 -3.81
N THR A 174 30.75 20.05 -3.09
CA THR A 174 29.31 20.31 -2.93
C THR A 174 29.05 20.78 -1.51
N VAL A 175 28.48 21.97 -1.37
CA VAL A 175 28.16 22.58 -0.08
C VAL A 175 26.65 22.56 0.11
N ASN A 176 26.18 21.75 1.06
CA ASN A 176 24.77 21.74 1.48
C ASN A 176 24.55 22.79 2.56
N ILE A 177 23.77 23.83 2.27
CA ILE A 177 23.52 24.99 3.12
C ILE A 177 22.12 24.85 3.72
N PRO A 178 22.01 24.49 5.02
CA PRO A 178 20.71 24.27 5.65
C PRO A 178 19.88 25.55 5.70
N GLY A 179 18.57 25.39 5.48
CA GLY A 179 17.58 26.43 5.69
C GLY A 179 17.08 26.44 7.13
N THR A 180 16.72 27.61 7.64
CA THR A 180 16.14 27.82 8.97
C THR A 180 15.04 28.87 8.91
N GLY A 181 14.04 28.78 9.78
CA GLY A 181 12.92 29.72 9.86
C GLY A 181 11.58 29.10 9.45
N ILE A 182 10.57 29.96 9.28
CA ILE A 182 9.18 29.56 9.00
C ILE A 182 8.66 30.45 7.85
N PRO A 183 8.31 29.89 6.68
CA PRO A 183 7.74 30.67 5.59
C PRO A 183 6.44 31.36 5.99
N ALA A 184 6.35 32.68 5.81
CA ALA A 184 5.20 33.47 6.29
C ALA A 184 4.03 33.53 5.29
N ASN A 185 4.32 33.54 4.00
CA ASN A 185 3.36 33.70 2.90
C ASN A 185 3.52 32.61 1.84
N THR A 186 2.44 32.30 1.13
CA THR A 186 2.50 31.45 -0.06
C THR A 186 3.05 32.23 -1.24
N ASN A 187 3.92 31.62 -2.03
CA ASN A 187 4.46 32.25 -3.23
C ASN A 187 4.77 31.20 -4.30
N THR A 188 3.79 30.95 -5.16
CA THR A 188 3.92 30.10 -6.36
C THR A 188 3.73 30.88 -7.66
N ALA A 189 3.16 32.09 -7.58
CA ALA A 189 3.00 32.98 -8.72
C ALA A 189 4.34 33.67 -9.03
N GLY A 190 4.97 33.34 -10.16
CA GLY A 190 6.26 33.94 -10.57
C GLY A 190 7.50 33.11 -10.25
N GLY A 191 7.35 31.85 -9.82
CA GLY A 191 8.46 30.89 -9.68
C GLY A 191 8.93 30.64 -8.24
N GLY A 192 8.58 31.48 -7.27
CA GLY A 192 8.88 31.28 -5.85
C GLY A 192 9.40 32.53 -5.14
N ASP A 193 9.93 32.33 -3.93
CA ASP A 193 10.73 33.33 -3.22
C ASP A 193 12.14 33.40 -3.80
N THR A 194 12.59 34.61 -4.14
CA THR A 194 13.94 34.85 -4.64
C THR A 194 14.94 34.77 -3.48
N VAL A 195 15.99 33.95 -3.64
CA VAL A 195 17.08 33.84 -2.67
C VAL A 195 18.23 34.77 -3.05
N ALA A 196 18.53 35.76 -2.21
CA ALA A 196 19.69 36.62 -2.39
C ALA A 196 20.92 36.00 -1.73
N ILE A 197 21.86 35.52 -2.56
CA ILE A 197 23.05 34.77 -2.11
C ILE A 197 24.25 35.72 -1.89
N THR A 198 24.98 35.53 -0.80
CA THR A 198 26.25 36.19 -0.53
C THR A 198 27.35 35.16 -0.23
N ASN A 199 28.53 35.34 -0.83
CA ASN A 199 29.73 34.54 -0.57
C ASN A 199 30.75 35.41 0.17
N ASN A 200 31.16 35.01 1.37
CA ASN A 200 32.14 35.73 2.21
C ASN A 200 31.77 37.22 2.45
N GLY A 201 30.46 37.53 2.51
CA GLY A 201 29.91 38.88 2.66
C GLY A 201 29.71 39.66 1.35
N VAL A 202 30.03 39.09 0.19
CA VAL A 202 29.89 39.73 -1.13
C VAL A 202 28.67 39.16 -1.86
N SER A 203 27.83 40.04 -2.41
CA SER A 203 26.65 39.65 -3.18
C SER A 203 27.02 38.82 -4.42
N GLN A 204 26.37 37.67 -4.59
CA GLN A 204 26.46 36.80 -5.75
C GLN A 204 25.18 36.96 -6.59
N PRO A 205 25.18 37.79 -7.64
CA PRO A 205 24.01 37.90 -8.51
C PRO A 205 23.83 36.60 -9.31
N CYS A 206 22.63 36.05 -9.25
CA CYS A 206 22.22 34.88 -10.03
C CYS A 206 21.25 35.28 -11.14
N SER A 207 21.47 34.78 -12.36
CA SER A 207 20.62 35.06 -13.52
C SER A 207 20.39 33.80 -14.36
N PRO A 208 19.19 33.20 -14.32
CA PRO A 208 18.03 33.58 -13.49
C PRO A 208 18.27 33.49 -11.97
N PRO A 209 17.48 34.25 -11.19
CA PRO A 209 17.51 34.17 -9.73
C PRO A 209 17.11 32.77 -9.22
N VAL A 210 17.73 32.32 -8.13
CA VAL A 210 17.35 31.08 -7.45
C VAL A 210 15.99 31.29 -6.79
N GLN A 211 15.02 30.43 -7.12
CA GLN A 211 13.64 30.51 -6.63
C GLN A 211 13.29 29.33 -5.75
N VAL A 212 12.59 29.60 -4.64
CA VAL A 212 12.06 28.58 -3.73
C VAL A 212 10.54 28.70 -3.69
N PRO A 213 9.78 27.81 -4.35
CA PRO A 213 8.31 27.84 -4.29
C PRO A 213 7.81 27.56 -2.87
N VAL A 214 6.94 28.44 -2.34
CA VAL A 214 6.30 28.25 -1.04
C VAL A 214 4.82 27.93 -1.21
N LEU A 215 4.44 26.70 -0.88
CA LEU A 215 3.09 26.16 -1.05
C LEU A 215 2.17 26.59 0.10
N SER A 216 0.85 26.49 -0.16
CA SER A 216 -0.18 26.65 0.86
C SER A 216 -0.22 25.46 1.82
N ASP A 217 -0.70 25.68 3.05
CA ASP A 217 -0.89 24.61 4.04
C ASP A 217 -2.00 23.62 3.62
N SER A 218 -2.91 24.01 2.72
CA SER A 218 -3.90 23.12 2.12
C SER A 218 -4.18 23.49 0.67
N GLY A 219 -4.06 22.51 -0.23
CA GLY A 219 -4.33 22.68 -1.65
C GLY A 219 -5.82 22.86 -1.94
N THR A 220 -6.10 23.48 -3.09
CA THR A 220 -7.47 23.64 -3.59
C THR A 220 -7.72 22.59 -4.67
N TYR A 221 -8.72 21.73 -4.48
CA TYR A 221 -9.02 20.64 -5.41
C TYR A 221 -10.48 20.21 -5.33
N THR A 222 -10.99 19.61 -6.41
CA THR A 222 -12.34 19.05 -6.49
C THR A 222 -12.27 17.52 -6.49
N MET A 223 -13.08 16.85 -5.68
CA MET A 223 -13.14 15.38 -5.65
C MET A 223 -14.08 14.85 -6.75
N SER A 224 -13.59 13.92 -7.57
CA SER A 224 -14.37 13.25 -8.62
C SER A 224 -15.01 11.98 -8.08
N CYS A 225 -15.96 12.13 -7.16
CA CYS A 225 -16.46 11.05 -6.33
C CYS A 225 -17.18 9.91 -7.06
N GLY A 226 -17.83 10.20 -8.20
CA GLY A 226 -18.43 9.16 -9.05
C GLY A 226 -17.41 8.24 -9.72
N SER A 227 -16.13 8.61 -9.69
CA SER A 227 -15.01 7.85 -10.25
C SER A 227 -14.08 7.30 -9.16
N ALA A 228 -14.47 7.36 -7.89
CA ALA A 228 -13.71 6.74 -6.81
C ALA A 228 -13.79 5.21 -6.92
N ILE A 229 -12.65 4.55 -6.81
CA ILE A 229 -12.54 3.09 -6.97
C ILE A 229 -12.09 2.48 -5.63
N VAL A 230 -12.88 1.56 -5.10
CA VAL A 230 -12.52 0.75 -3.93
C VAL A 230 -11.74 -0.47 -4.43
N ASN A 231 -10.52 -0.64 -3.94
CA ASN A 231 -9.63 -1.74 -4.31
C ASN A 231 -9.49 -2.76 -3.17
N GLY A 232 -9.17 -3.99 -3.53
CA GLY A 232 -8.95 -5.10 -2.59
C GLY A 232 -10.21 -5.93 -2.32
N VAL A 233 -10.00 -7.07 -1.66
CA VAL A 233 -11.09 -7.97 -1.21
C VAL A 233 -11.27 -7.78 0.29
N TYR A 234 -12.52 -7.60 0.72
CA TYR A 234 -12.88 -7.31 2.12
C TYR A 234 -13.66 -8.49 2.68
N LYS A 235 -13.26 -9.00 3.84
CA LYS A 235 -13.78 -10.26 4.41
C LYS A 235 -14.02 -10.13 5.91
N VAL A 236 -15.12 -10.69 6.39
CA VAL A 236 -15.46 -10.71 7.82
C VAL A 236 -14.30 -11.32 8.63
N GLY A 237 -13.98 -10.71 9.77
CA GLY A 237 -12.91 -11.18 10.66
C GLY A 237 -11.49 -11.02 10.12
N THR A 238 -11.30 -10.55 8.88
CA THR A 238 -9.98 -10.37 8.27
C THR A 238 -9.53 -8.92 8.35
N ALA A 239 -8.36 -8.67 8.94
CA ALA A 239 -7.78 -7.34 8.98
C ALA A 239 -7.41 -6.83 7.58
N LEU A 240 -7.67 -5.54 7.35
CA LEU A 240 -7.31 -4.84 6.13
C LEU A 240 -5.80 -4.81 5.92
N THR A 241 -5.38 -4.92 4.66
CA THR A 241 -3.97 -4.95 4.24
C THR A 241 -3.64 -3.74 3.36
N SER A 242 -2.37 -3.61 2.95
CA SER A 242 -1.94 -2.56 2.00
C SER A 242 -2.62 -2.65 0.62
N SER A 243 -3.26 -3.77 0.29
CA SER A 243 -4.05 -3.92 -0.94
C SER A 243 -5.46 -3.32 -0.86
N ASN A 244 -5.95 -3.04 0.36
CA ASN A 244 -7.27 -2.48 0.59
C ASN A 244 -7.19 -0.95 0.60
N THR A 245 -7.52 -0.33 -0.54
CA THR A 245 -7.38 1.12 -0.73
C THR A 245 -8.61 1.72 -1.39
N ILE A 246 -8.73 3.05 -1.34
CA ILE A 246 -9.61 3.82 -2.23
C ILE A 246 -8.74 4.69 -3.13
N THR A 247 -8.88 4.54 -4.44
CA THR A 247 -8.33 5.49 -5.40
C THR A 247 -9.36 6.59 -5.63
N LEU A 248 -9.04 7.81 -5.20
CA LEU A 248 -9.87 9.00 -5.34
C LEU A 248 -9.28 9.94 -6.40
N PRO A 249 -9.89 10.05 -7.58
CA PRO A 249 -9.48 11.04 -8.57
C PRO A 249 -9.88 12.44 -8.10
N VAL A 250 -8.99 13.41 -8.29
CA VAL A 250 -9.18 14.82 -7.93
C VAL A 250 -8.70 15.73 -9.06
N ASN A 251 -9.26 16.94 -9.15
CA ASN A 251 -8.73 18.01 -10.01
C ASN A 251 -8.16 19.12 -9.14
N VAL A 252 -6.84 19.33 -9.21
CA VAL A 252 -6.09 20.27 -8.38
C VAL A 252 -5.98 21.62 -9.09
N THR A 253 -6.47 22.67 -8.43
CA THR A 253 -6.44 24.05 -8.94
C THR A 253 -5.39 24.91 -8.25
N ALA A 254 -5.00 24.56 -7.01
CA ALA A 254 -3.88 25.19 -6.31
C ALA A 254 -3.06 24.16 -5.54
N LEU A 255 -1.74 24.27 -5.62
CA LEU A 255 -0.79 23.41 -4.92
C LEU A 255 -0.83 23.65 -3.41
N GLY A 256 -0.60 22.58 -2.64
CA GLY A 256 -0.60 22.59 -1.18
C GLY A 256 -0.70 21.17 -0.63
N SER A 257 -0.70 21.05 0.70
CA SER A 257 -0.92 19.76 1.35
C SER A 257 -2.37 19.30 1.19
N TYR A 258 -2.63 18.00 1.38
CA TYR A 258 -3.97 17.47 1.46
C TYR A 258 -4.05 16.45 2.59
N THR A 259 -5.24 16.36 3.19
CA THR A 259 -5.64 15.28 4.08
C THR A 259 -7.03 14.84 3.71
N VAL A 260 -7.17 13.55 3.41
CA VAL A 260 -8.46 12.93 3.06
C VAL A 260 -8.68 11.73 3.97
N THR A 261 -9.85 11.66 4.57
CA THR A 261 -10.23 10.59 5.51
C THR A 261 -11.63 10.08 5.21
N THR A 262 -12.00 8.94 5.78
CA THR A 262 -13.39 8.51 5.88
C THR A 262 -13.86 8.49 7.33
N ASN A 263 -15.17 8.50 7.56
CA ASN A 263 -15.70 7.98 8.82
C ASN A 263 -15.38 6.48 8.97
N THR A 264 -15.54 5.95 10.18
CA THR A 264 -15.43 4.51 10.45
C THR A 264 -16.81 3.86 10.34
N VAL A 265 -16.92 2.78 9.57
CA VAL A 265 -18.14 1.97 9.44
C VAL A 265 -17.76 0.50 9.56
N ASP A 266 -18.36 -0.20 10.52
CA ASP A 266 -18.05 -1.61 10.81
C ASP A 266 -16.55 -1.86 10.98
N GLY A 267 -15.87 -1.00 11.74
CA GLY A 267 -14.42 -1.07 11.95
C GLY A 267 -13.56 -0.60 10.78
N ILE A 268 -14.11 -0.43 9.57
CA ILE A 268 -13.36 0.00 8.37
C ILE A 268 -13.25 1.53 8.32
N SER A 269 -12.03 2.02 8.04
CA SER A 269 -11.77 3.43 7.69
C SER A 269 -10.62 3.56 6.71
N PHE A 270 -10.52 4.69 6.02
CA PHE A 270 -9.44 4.99 5.07
C PHE A 270 -8.87 6.39 5.31
N SER A 271 -7.57 6.56 5.03
CA SER A 271 -6.93 7.88 5.09
C SER A 271 -5.75 8.03 4.14
N ALA A 272 -5.48 9.27 3.72
CA ALA A 272 -4.27 9.68 3.03
C ALA A 272 -3.91 11.12 3.38
N SER A 273 -2.62 11.40 3.43
CA SER A 273 -2.08 12.76 3.51
C SER A 273 -0.87 12.90 2.58
N GLY A 274 -0.68 14.07 2.00
CA GLY A 274 0.44 14.35 1.11
C GLY A 274 0.46 15.79 0.63
N THR A 275 1.19 16.05 -0.45
CA THR A 275 1.30 17.38 -1.07
C THR A 275 1.16 17.27 -2.57
N PHE A 276 0.35 18.15 -3.19
CA PHE A 276 0.29 18.24 -4.63
C PHE A 276 1.52 18.99 -5.17
N THR A 277 2.23 18.37 -6.10
CA THR A 277 3.38 18.95 -6.81
C THR A 277 3.02 19.45 -8.21
N ALA A 278 1.83 19.12 -8.71
CA ALA A 278 1.31 19.56 -9.99
C ALA A 278 -0.21 19.85 -9.91
N THR A 279 -0.66 20.80 -10.72
CA THR A 279 -2.10 21.09 -10.92
C THR A 279 -2.71 20.13 -11.95
N GLY A 280 -4.03 20.18 -12.11
CA GLY A 280 -4.78 19.30 -13.02
C GLY A 280 -5.22 17.99 -12.37
N ASN A 281 -5.47 16.97 -13.18
CA ASN A 281 -6.00 15.69 -12.70
C ASN A 281 -4.91 14.89 -11.95
N GLN A 282 -5.21 14.51 -10.72
CA GLN A 282 -4.34 13.72 -9.85
C GLN A 282 -5.16 12.60 -9.18
N ASN A 283 -4.48 11.60 -8.61
CA ASN A 283 -5.11 10.53 -7.83
C ASN A 283 -4.58 10.54 -6.40
N ILE A 284 -5.49 10.51 -5.42
CA ILE A 284 -5.18 10.28 -4.02
C ILE A 284 -5.48 8.82 -3.71
N MET A 285 -4.52 8.08 -3.16
CA MET A 285 -4.71 6.70 -2.73
C MET A 285 -4.87 6.65 -1.22
N LEU A 286 -6.08 6.39 -0.74
CA LEU A 286 -6.40 6.26 0.68
C LEU A 286 -6.12 4.83 1.13
N ASN A 287 -5.33 4.67 2.17
CA ASN A 287 -5.00 3.37 2.75
C ASN A 287 -6.06 2.96 3.77
N GLY A 288 -6.55 1.71 3.67
CA GLY A 288 -7.57 1.17 4.55
C GLY A 288 -7.01 0.57 5.84
N ALA A 289 -7.79 0.64 6.92
CA ALA A 289 -7.49 0.02 8.20
C ALA A 289 -8.77 -0.47 8.90
N GLY A 290 -8.64 -1.53 9.71
CA GLY A 290 -9.75 -2.15 10.45
C GLY A 290 -10.00 -3.62 10.10
N THR A 291 -11.08 -4.16 10.67
CA THR A 291 -11.55 -5.54 10.47
C THR A 291 -13.09 -5.54 10.45
N PRO A 292 -13.74 -5.82 9.30
CA PRO A 292 -15.20 -5.85 9.24
C PRO A 292 -15.79 -7.03 10.01
N THR A 293 -17.02 -6.86 10.51
CA THR A 293 -17.73 -7.87 11.30
C THR A 293 -18.97 -8.43 10.62
N SER A 294 -19.38 -7.86 9.48
CA SER A 294 -20.52 -8.35 8.71
C SER A 294 -20.38 -8.14 7.21
N THR A 295 -21.09 -8.97 6.42
CA THR A 295 -21.12 -8.92 4.94
C THR A 295 -22.00 -7.80 4.37
N ALA A 296 -22.73 -7.05 5.21
CA ALA A 296 -23.54 -5.92 4.76
C ALA A 296 -22.68 -4.84 4.06
N ILE A 297 -23.20 -4.20 3.00
CA ILE A 297 -22.48 -3.14 2.27
C ILE A 297 -22.18 -1.97 3.21
N LYS A 298 -20.91 -1.55 3.28
CA LYS A 298 -20.50 -0.41 4.11
C LYS A 298 -20.49 0.86 3.27
N LYS A 299 -21.32 1.82 3.61
CA LYS A 299 -21.33 3.14 2.98
C LYS A 299 -20.45 4.09 3.80
N LEU A 300 -19.27 4.41 3.30
CA LEU A 300 -18.34 5.34 3.94
C LEU A 300 -18.46 6.73 3.31
N THR A 301 -18.33 7.75 4.14
CA THR A 301 -18.24 9.17 3.76
C THR A 301 -16.78 9.60 3.75
N ILE A 302 -16.25 9.87 2.56
CA ILE A 302 -14.96 10.52 2.34
C ILE A 302 -15.11 12.00 2.67
N THR A 303 -14.17 12.55 3.44
CA THR A 303 -14.07 13.97 3.79
C THR A 303 -12.67 14.48 3.45
N SER A 304 -12.58 15.67 2.87
CA SER A 304 -11.30 16.30 2.52
C SER A 304 -11.13 17.67 3.17
N ASP A 305 -9.87 18.06 3.35
CA ASP A 305 -9.46 19.36 3.89
C ASP A 305 -9.49 20.51 2.88
N SER A 306 -9.93 20.25 1.63
CA SER A 306 -9.82 21.23 0.55
C SER A 306 -10.51 22.57 0.87
N GLN A 307 -9.86 23.66 0.48
CA GLN A 307 -10.32 25.03 0.73
C GLN A 307 -11.14 25.64 -0.41
N GLY A 308 -11.39 24.88 -1.48
CA GLY A 308 -12.24 25.32 -2.59
C GLY A 308 -13.73 25.31 -2.25
N GLY A 309 -14.54 26.13 -2.92
CA GLY A 309 -16.00 26.20 -2.79
C GLY A 309 -16.78 24.98 -3.33
N VAL A 310 -16.17 23.79 -3.30
CA VAL A 310 -16.71 22.53 -3.83
C VAL A 310 -17.05 21.55 -2.71
N SER A 311 -17.83 20.51 -3.04
CA SER A 311 -18.25 19.49 -2.08
C SER A 311 -17.04 18.82 -1.41
N LYS A 312 -16.89 19.04 -0.11
CA LYS A 312 -15.81 18.48 0.73
C LYS A 312 -16.09 17.04 1.19
N SER A 313 -17.22 16.48 0.77
CA SER A 313 -17.62 15.13 1.13
C SER A 313 -18.24 14.37 -0.02
N CYS A 314 -18.06 13.05 -0.02
CA CYS A 314 -18.83 12.13 -0.85
C CYS A 314 -18.81 10.70 -0.34
N ASN A 315 -19.64 9.83 -0.92
CA ASN A 315 -19.83 8.47 -0.43
C ASN A 315 -19.26 7.42 -1.37
N VAL A 316 -18.71 6.35 -0.78
CA VAL A 316 -18.30 5.13 -1.47
C VAL A 316 -18.84 3.91 -0.74
N ASN A 317 -19.08 2.83 -1.50
CA ASN A 317 -19.51 1.56 -0.94
C ASN A 317 -18.34 0.58 -0.91
N VAL A 318 -18.02 0.07 0.27
CA VAL A 318 -17.12 -1.08 0.45
C VAL A 318 -17.97 -2.34 0.52
N ILE A 319 -17.67 -3.28 -0.36
CA ILE A 319 -18.35 -4.57 -0.46
C ILE A 319 -17.54 -5.61 0.28
N VAL A 320 -18.10 -6.11 1.38
CA VAL A 320 -17.55 -7.25 2.12
C VAL A 320 -18.13 -8.53 1.51
N VAL A 321 -17.27 -9.46 1.11
CA VAL A 321 -17.66 -10.70 0.43
C VAL A 321 -17.60 -11.88 1.39
N ILE A 322 -18.38 -12.92 1.10
CA ILE A 322 -18.22 -14.24 1.71
C ILE A 322 -16.83 -14.78 1.31
N PRO A 323 -15.96 -15.20 2.26
CA PRO A 323 -14.67 -15.80 1.98
C PRO A 323 -14.79 -17.10 1.19
N LYS A 324 -13.70 -17.55 0.57
CA LYS A 324 -13.71 -18.81 -0.17
C LYS A 324 -14.26 -19.98 0.64
N LYS A 325 -15.03 -20.85 -0.02
CA LYS A 325 -15.57 -22.09 0.54
C LYS A 325 -15.09 -23.31 -0.25
N ILE A 326 -15.21 -24.47 0.36
CA ILE A 326 -14.93 -25.79 -0.22
C ILE A 326 -16.24 -26.51 -0.49
N LEU A 327 -16.47 -26.87 -1.75
CA LEU A 327 -17.64 -27.62 -2.20
C LEU A 327 -17.26 -29.08 -2.45
N LEU A 328 -17.98 -30.01 -1.85
CA LEU A 328 -18.00 -31.41 -2.29
C LEU A 328 -19.24 -31.66 -3.14
N THR A 329 -19.05 -32.27 -4.30
CA THR A 329 -20.17 -32.66 -5.16
C THR A 329 -20.10 -34.14 -5.49
N ILE A 330 -21.20 -34.84 -5.23
CA ILE A 330 -21.34 -36.28 -5.35
C ILE A 330 -22.37 -36.57 -6.43
N GLY A 331 -21.96 -37.25 -7.50
CA GLY A 331 -22.78 -37.52 -8.68
C GLY A 331 -21.91 -37.91 -9.88
N THR A 332 -22.57 -38.27 -10.99
CA THR A 332 -21.97 -38.61 -12.29
C THR A 332 -21.95 -37.42 -13.24
N SER A 333 -21.45 -37.63 -14.45
CA SER A 333 -21.54 -36.71 -15.59
C SER A 333 -21.21 -35.23 -15.30
N PRO A 334 -20.04 -34.92 -14.72
CA PRO A 334 -19.66 -33.56 -14.35
C PRO A 334 -19.48 -32.61 -15.56
N ASN A 335 -19.26 -33.17 -16.75
CA ASN A 335 -18.97 -32.41 -17.97
C ASN A 335 -20.10 -32.46 -19.02
N GLU A 336 -21.12 -33.28 -18.80
CA GLU A 336 -22.21 -33.49 -19.77
C GLU A 336 -23.51 -32.96 -19.18
N TYR A 337 -24.15 -33.75 -18.31
CA TYR A 337 -25.45 -33.40 -17.74
C TYR A 337 -25.36 -32.45 -16.54
N GLY A 338 -24.27 -32.47 -15.78
CA GLY A 338 -24.13 -31.60 -14.60
C GLY A 338 -24.79 -32.12 -13.34
N TYR A 339 -25.04 -33.43 -13.23
CA TYR A 339 -25.40 -34.08 -11.97
C TYR A 339 -24.30 -33.93 -10.90
N ASN A 340 -23.08 -33.65 -11.34
CA ASN A 340 -21.94 -33.30 -10.50
C ASN A 340 -21.41 -31.91 -10.92
N PHE A 341 -21.21 -31.02 -9.94
CA PHE A 341 -20.87 -29.62 -10.17
C PHE A 341 -19.37 -29.39 -10.35
N SER A 342 -18.52 -30.42 -10.34
CA SER A 342 -17.05 -30.26 -10.34
C SER A 342 -16.44 -30.08 -11.74
N GLY A 343 -17.23 -30.30 -12.79
CA GLY A 343 -16.75 -30.28 -14.17
C GLY A 343 -17.10 -29.01 -14.91
N THR A 344 -17.48 -29.15 -16.17
CA THR A 344 -17.75 -28.02 -17.09
C THR A 344 -19.22 -27.89 -17.50
N ALA A 345 -20.11 -28.70 -16.94
CA ALA A 345 -21.53 -28.63 -17.26
C ALA A 345 -22.18 -27.32 -16.76
N ALA A 346 -23.41 -27.05 -17.20
CA ALA A 346 -24.13 -25.82 -16.85
C ALA A 346 -24.24 -25.61 -15.33
N SER A 347 -24.42 -26.67 -14.55
CA SER A 347 -24.47 -26.59 -13.08
C SER A 347 -23.20 -25.99 -12.47
N ASN A 348 -22.01 -26.33 -13.00
CA ASN A 348 -20.76 -25.66 -12.63
C ASN A 348 -20.76 -24.19 -13.08
N GLY A 349 -21.11 -23.93 -14.34
CA GLY A 349 -21.14 -22.58 -14.91
C GLY A 349 -21.99 -21.60 -14.09
N LEU A 350 -23.12 -22.08 -13.52
CA LEU A 350 -23.95 -21.29 -12.60
C LEU A 350 -23.13 -20.79 -11.40
N ILE A 351 -22.41 -21.69 -10.73
CA ILE A 351 -21.77 -21.46 -9.42
C ILE A 351 -20.35 -20.88 -9.52
N THR A 352 -19.75 -20.86 -10.71
CA THR A 352 -18.40 -20.32 -10.95
C THR A 352 -18.40 -19.00 -11.71
N THR A 353 -19.54 -18.60 -12.32
CA THR A 353 -19.64 -17.33 -13.03
C THR A 353 -19.63 -16.15 -12.06
N THR A 354 -18.66 -15.25 -12.23
CA THR A 354 -18.40 -14.12 -11.33
C THR A 354 -19.55 -13.11 -11.23
N ALA A 355 -20.36 -12.96 -12.27
CA ALA A 355 -21.57 -12.13 -12.24
C ALA A 355 -22.66 -12.72 -11.33
N ASN A 356 -22.72 -14.05 -11.19
CA ASN A 356 -23.65 -14.72 -10.29
C ASN A 356 -23.07 -14.73 -8.85
N TYR A 357 -21.84 -15.23 -8.70
CA TYR A 357 -21.15 -15.36 -7.42
C TYR A 357 -19.73 -14.83 -7.55
N GLY A 358 -19.47 -13.62 -7.03
CA GLY A 358 -18.19 -12.98 -7.24
C GLY A 358 -17.96 -11.72 -6.43
N THR A 359 -16.81 -11.09 -6.67
CA THR A 359 -16.34 -9.89 -5.96
C THR A 359 -16.72 -8.59 -6.69
N LEU A 360 -17.38 -8.66 -7.84
CA LEU A 360 -17.73 -7.49 -8.62
C LEU A 360 -18.84 -6.68 -7.93
N ALA A 361 -18.85 -5.36 -8.19
CA ALA A 361 -19.90 -4.47 -7.68
C ALA A 361 -21.31 -4.91 -8.12
N ASN A 362 -21.43 -5.52 -9.30
CA ASN A 362 -22.67 -6.06 -9.85
C ASN A 362 -22.85 -7.58 -9.67
N SER A 363 -21.94 -8.29 -8.99
CA SER A 363 -22.17 -9.70 -8.63
C SER A 363 -23.42 -9.83 -7.77
N ILE A 364 -24.29 -10.80 -8.07
CA ILE A 364 -25.56 -10.98 -7.34
C ILE A 364 -25.29 -11.44 -5.91
N VAL A 365 -24.47 -12.48 -5.75
CA VAL A 365 -23.95 -12.92 -4.45
C VAL A 365 -22.51 -12.46 -4.31
N LYS A 366 -22.21 -11.76 -3.22
CA LYS A 366 -20.87 -11.25 -2.89
C LYS A 366 -20.02 -12.37 -2.32
N TYR A 367 -19.19 -13.00 -3.15
CA TYR A 367 -18.44 -14.21 -2.82
C TYR A 367 -17.04 -14.17 -3.45
N GLU A 368 -16.01 -14.57 -2.71
CA GLU A 368 -14.62 -14.62 -3.21
C GLU A 368 -14.40 -15.73 -4.25
N GLY A 369 -15.29 -16.73 -4.30
CA GLY A 369 -15.18 -17.89 -5.18
C GLY A 369 -14.76 -19.15 -4.42
N TRP A 370 -14.74 -20.29 -5.10
CA TRP A 370 -14.40 -21.57 -4.48
C TRP A 370 -12.89 -21.68 -4.23
N ASP A 371 -12.51 -22.13 -3.04
CA ASP A 371 -11.13 -22.59 -2.80
C ASP A 371 -10.89 -23.91 -3.52
N GLN A 372 -11.88 -24.80 -3.43
CA GLN A 372 -11.88 -26.07 -4.12
C GLN A 372 -13.31 -26.53 -4.42
N ILE A 373 -13.49 -27.17 -5.58
CA ILE A 373 -14.67 -27.98 -5.89
C ILE A 373 -14.20 -29.43 -6.05
N ILE A 374 -14.58 -30.28 -5.10
CA ILE A 374 -14.15 -31.68 -5.00
C ILE A 374 -15.13 -32.56 -5.77
N ASN A 375 -14.61 -33.35 -6.70
CA ASN A 375 -15.37 -34.43 -7.32
C ASN A 375 -15.43 -35.64 -6.39
N GLY A 376 -16.57 -35.83 -5.73
CA GLY A 376 -16.85 -36.96 -4.85
C GLY A 376 -17.20 -38.26 -5.59
N THR A 377 -17.26 -38.24 -6.92
CA THR A 377 -17.80 -39.34 -7.77
C THR A 377 -19.24 -39.69 -7.38
N ASN A 378 -19.77 -40.82 -7.85
CA ASN A 378 -21.12 -41.29 -7.53
C ASN A 378 -21.13 -42.49 -6.56
N ALA A 379 -19.98 -42.84 -6.00
CA ALA A 379 -19.83 -43.91 -5.01
C ALA A 379 -18.68 -43.62 -4.02
N PRO A 380 -18.69 -42.47 -3.32
CA PRO A 380 -17.66 -42.18 -2.32
C PRO A 380 -17.74 -43.18 -1.18
N SER A 381 -16.59 -43.71 -0.75
CA SER A 381 -16.53 -44.58 0.42
C SER A 381 -16.78 -43.82 1.73
N ALA A 382 -17.23 -44.52 2.76
CA ALA A 382 -17.36 -43.98 4.12
C ALA A 382 -16.06 -43.33 4.64
N ALA A 383 -14.89 -43.87 4.29
CA ALA A 383 -13.60 -43.29 4.66
C ALA A 383 -13.34 -41.94 3.98
N GLN A 384 -13.65 -41.82 2.68
CA GLN A 384 -13.54 -40.55 1.96
C GLN A 384 -14.50 -39.49 2.51
N LEU A 385 -15.78 -39.86 2.72
CA LEU A 385 -16.76 -38.95 3.32
C LEU A 385 -16.33 -38.48 4.71
N THR A 386 -15.82 -39.38 5.55
CA THR A 386 -15.28 -39.01 6.87
C THR A 386 -14.13 -38.03 6.73
N GLY A 387 -13.17 -38.29 5.83
CA GLY A 387 -12.06 -37.38 5.56
C GLY A 387 -12.51 -35.97 5.17
N TRP A 388 -13.51 -35.84 4.30
CA TRP A 388 -14.04 -34.55 3.85
C TRP A 388 -14.91 -33.85 4.90
N THR A 389 -15.60 -34.58 5.78
CA THR A 389 -16.57 -34.00 6.72
C THR A 389 -16.01 -33.74 8.11
N THR A 390 -14.91 -34.42 8.49
CA THR A 390 -14.31 -34.29 9.83
C THR A 390 -12.79 -34.07 9.81
N GLY A 391 -12.19 -33.91 8.63
CA GLY A 391 -10.75 -33.65 8.49
C GLY A 391 -10.32 -32.30 9.08
N SER A 392 -9.03 -31.98 8.95
CA SER A 392 -8.46 -30.71 9.42
C SER A 392 -8.97 -29.47 8.66
N ASN A 393 -9.54 -29.67 7.48
CA ASN A 393 -10.17 -28.64 6.66
C ASN A 393 -11.46 -29.21 6.04
N PRO A 394 -12.53 -29.37 6.83
CA PRO A 394 -13.75 -30.01 6.38
C PRO A 394 -14.46 -29.15 5.32
N VAL A 395 -15.20 -29.81 4.42
CA VAL A 395 -15.94 -29.12 3.35
C VAL A 395 -17.08 -28.27 3.93
N ASP A 396 -17.37 -27.13 3.29
CA ASP A 396 -18.41 -26.21 3.74
C ASP A 396 -19.81 -26.61 3.27
N ILE A 397 -19.88 -27.11 2.04
CA ILE A 397 -21.12 -27.46 1.36
C ILE A 397 -20.95 -28.82 0.68
N ILE A 398 -21.96 -29.67 0.79
CA ILE A 398 -22.09 -30.92 0.02
C ILE A 398 -23.31 -30.80 -0.90
N VAL A 399 -23.11 -31.09 -2.18
CA VAL A 399 -24.20 -31.25 -3.16
C VAL A 399 -24.26 -32.70 -3.60
N ILE A 400 -25.44 -33.30 -3.49
CA ILE A 400 -25.70 -34.66 -3.95
C ILE A 400 -26.55 -34.57 -5.22
N GLY A 401 -26.14 -35.28 -6.27
CA GLY A 401 -26.83 -35.44 -7.54
C GLY A 401 -26.96 -36.90 -7.97
N TYR A 402 -27.43 -37.14 -9.19
CA TYR A 402 -27.53 -38.48 -9.78
C TYR A 402 -26.15 -39.10 -10.06
N SER A 403 -25.87 -40.38 -9.83
CA SER A 403 -26.65 -41.37 -9.07
C SER A 403 -25.82 -41.85 -7.89
N TRP A 404 -26.17 -41.45 -6.67
CA TRP A 404 -25.58 -42.00 -5.46
C TRP A 404 -26.66 -42.53 -4.51
N ALA A 405 -26.45 -43.75 -4.02
CA ALA A 405 -27.31 -44.41 -3.05
C ALA A 405 -26.52 -44.66 -1.76
N ALA A 406 -26.63 -43.74 -0.81
CA ALA A 406 -25.89 -43.82 0.45
C ALA A 406 -26.29 -45.06 1.27
N SER A 407 -25.29 -45.85 1.67
CA SER A 407 -25.45 -46.88 2.70
C SER A 407 -25.81 -46.25 4.05
N THR A 408 -26.30 -47.04 5.01
CA THR A 408 -26.60 -46.57 6.37
C THR A 408 -25.39 -45.90 7.04
N THR A 409 -24.18 -46.42 6.82
CA THR A 409 -22.94 -45.85 7.36
C THR A 409 -22.64 -44.48 6.76
N GLU A 410 -22.77 -44.33 5.44
CA GLU A 410 -22.52 -43.07 4.75
C GLU A 410 -23.59 -42.02 5.09
N ALA A 411 -24.85 -42.46 5.19
CA ALA A 411 -25.97 -41.64 5.66
C ALA A 411 -25.74 -41.13 7.10
N GLN A 412 -25.19 -41.96 7.99
CA GLN A 412 -24.82 -41.53 9.35
C GLN A 412 -23.74 -40.46 9.35
N ILE A 413 -22.73 -40.57 8.47
CA ILE A 413 -21.68 -39.56 8.32
C ILE A 413 -22.28 -38.23 7.87
N LEU A 414 -23.16 -38.24 6.87
CA LEU A 414 -23.87 -37.05 6.39
C LEU A 414 -24.76 -36.44 7.47
N ALA A 415 -25.53 -37.25 8.21
CA ALA A 415 -26.37 -36.74 9.29
C ALA A 415 -25.54 -36.09 10.40
N ASN A 416 -24.40 -36.69 10.77
CA ASN A 416 -23.46 -36.10 11.72
C ASN A 416 -22.87 -34.78 11.22
N TYR A 417 -22.57 -34.69 9.92
CA TYR A 417 -22.10 -33.47 9.27
C TYR A 417 -23.16 -32.36 9.31
N ILE A 418 -24.41 -32.68 8.94
CA ILE A 418 -25.55 -31.76 9.00
C ILE A 418 -25.79 -31.26 10.44
N ALA A 419 -25.76 -32.18 11.42
CA ALA A 419 -25.95 -31.85 12.83
C ALA A 419 -24.88 -30.90 13.39
N LYS A 420 -23.67 -30.91 12.81
CA LYS A 420 -22.58 -29.98 13.16
C LYS A 420 -22.67 -28.63 12.43
N GLY A 421 -23.72 -28.40 11.64
CA GLY A 421 -23.90 -27.18 10.85
C GLY A 421 -23.44 -27.29 9.40
N GLY A 422 -22.97 -28.46 8.96
CA GLY A 422 -22.61 -28.70 7.57
C GLY A 422 -23.78 -28.50 6.62
N VAL A 423 -23.55 -27.89 5.46
CA VAL A 423 -24.62 -27.57 4.51
C VAL A 423 -24.77 -28.68 3.49
N VAL A 424 -25.98 -29.21 3.32
CA VAL A 424 -26.28 -30.27 2.33
C VAL A 424 -27.43 -29.86 1.41
N LEU A 425 -27.16 -29.85 0.11
CA LEU A 425 -28.15 -29.74 -0.96
C LEU A 425 -28.30 -31.10 -1.64
N ALA A 426 -29.35 -31.85 -1.32
CA ALA A 426 -29.57 -33.18 -1.86
C ALA A 426 -30.59 -33.17 -2.99
N PHE A 427 -30.13 -33.21 -4.23
CA PHE A 427 -30.92 -33.48 -5.42
C PHE A 427 -30.78 -34.99 -5.70
N SER A 428 -31.63 -35.81 -5.08
CA SER A 428 -31.44 -37.26 -5.09
C SER A 428 -32.76 -38.01 -5.16
N GLU A 429 -32.83 -38.87 -6.16
CA GLU A 429 -33.91 -39.82 -6.43
C GLU A 429 -33.61 -41.25 -5.95
N SER A 430 -32.54 -41.45 -5.16
CA SER A 430 -32.28 -42.77 -4.58
C SER A 430 -33.24 -43.02 -3.42
N THR A 431 -34.30 -43.81 -3.67
CA THR A 431 -35.27 -44.19 -2.62
C THR A 431 -34.55 -44.80 -1.41
N GLY A 432 -33.79 -45.88 -1.61
CA GLY A 432 -33.06 -46.53 -0.51
C GLY A 432 -32.05 -45.61 0.20
N GLY A 433 -31.26 -44.84 -0.56
CA GLY A 433 -30.25 -43.94 0.00
C GLY A 433 -30.85 -42.78 0.79
N MET A 434 -31.90 -42.15 0.26
CA MET A 434 -32.60 -41.07 0.95
C MET A 434 -33.43 -41.60 2.12
N GLN A 435 -33.99 -42.81 2.07
CA GLN A 435 -34.61 -43.41 3.25
C GLN A 435 -33.62 -43.57 4.41
N ASN A 436 -32.39 -44.02 4.11
CA ASN A 436 -31.34 -44.14 5.13
C ASN A 436 -31.01 -42.78 5.74
N LEU A 437 -30.77 -41.75 4.92
CA LEU A 437 -30.43 -40.41 5.40
C LEU A 437 -31.57 -39.77 6.19
N LEU A 438 -32.77 -39.75 5.63
CA LEU A 438 -33.92 -39.08 6.25
C LEU A 438 -34.33 -39.75 7.57
N ARG A 439 -34.18 -41.07 7.70
CA ARG A 439 -34.45 -41.76 8.97
C ARG A 439 -33.48 -41.41 10.09
N ILE A 440 -32.23 -41.10 9.75
CA ILE A 440 -31.21 -40.71 10.72
C ILE A 440 -31.36 -39.22 11.08
N VAL A 441 -31.71 -38.37 10.11
CA VAL A 441 -31.92 -36.94 10.33
C VAL A 441 -33.19 -36.66 11.15
N PHE A 442 -34.28 -37.38 10.88
CA PHE A 442 -35.56 -37.23 11.58
C PHE A 442 -35.80 -38.40 12.54
N ASP A 443 -36.44 -39.47 12.06
CA ASP A 443 -36.66 -40.69 12.82
C ASP A 443 -37.00 -41.89 11.92
N ALA A 444 -37.09 -43.08 12.52
CA ALA A 444 -37.34 -44.34 11.82
C ALA A 444 -38.70 -44.44 11.09
N SER A 445 -39.65 -43.55 11.36
CA SER A 445 -40.98 -43.55 10.73
C SER A 445 -40.96 -43.06 9.29
N VAL A 446 -39.90 -42.36 8.87
CA VAL A 446 -39.77 -41.86 7.50
C VAL A 446 -39.68 -43.03 6.51
N SER A 447 -40.46 -42.95 5.43
CA SER A 447 -40.42 -43.89 4.31
C SER A 447 -40.41 -43.16 2.98
N THR A 448 -39.64 -43.68 2.03
CA THR A 448 -39.53 -43.12 0.68
C THR A 448 -40.05 -44.08 -0.37
N GLY A 449 -40.54 -43.55 -1.49
CA GLY A 449 -40.90 -44.34 -2.68
C GLY A 449 -40.81 -43.50 -3.95
N SER A 450 -41.05 -44.13 -5.10
CA SER A 450 -41.04 -43.44 -6.40
C SER A 450 -42.46 -43.05 -6.85
N VAL A 451 -42.59 -41.91 -7.51
CA VAL A 451 -43.84 -41.36 -8.05
C VAL A 451 -43.57 -40.49 -9.27
N ASN A 452 -44.53 -40.48 -10.20
CA ASN A 452 -44.47 -39.77 -11.47
C ASN A 452 -43.24 -40.14 -12.33
N SER A 453 -43.21 -39.69 -13.56
CA SER A 453 -42.19 -40.02 -14.57
C SER A 453 -41.70 -38.77 -15.28
N ALA A 454 -40.57 -38.90 -15.98
CA ALA A 454 -39.94 -37.89 -16.84
C ALA A 454 -40.89 -36.78 -17.30
N GLY A 455 -40.63 -35.55 -16.89
CA GLY A 455 -41.41 -34.36 -17.25
C GLY A 455 -42.59 -34.06 -16.31
N ALA A 456 -42.67 -34.69 -15.14
CA ALA A 456 -43.66 -34.31 -14.14
C ALA A 456 -43.42 -32.86 -13.65
N LEU A 457 -44.50 -32.15 -13.33
CA LEU A 457 -44.43 -30.77 -12.85
C LEU A 457 -44.94 -30.68 -11.41
N TYR A 458 -44.22 -29.96 -10.56
CA TYR A 458 -44.55 -29.81 -9.15
C TYR A 458 -44.65 -28.35 -8.74
N LYS A 459 -45.77 -27.99 -8.13
CA LYS A 459 -46.05 -26.62 -7.70
C LYS A 459 -45.23 -26.24 -6.48
N LEU A 460 -44.55 -25.10 -6.54
CA LEU A 460 -43.89 -24.46 -5.41
C LEU A 460 -44.90 -23.63 -4.59
N PRO A 461 -44.79 -23.58 -3.25
CA PRO A 461 -45.72 -22.84 -2.42
C PRO A 461 -45.49 -21.32 -2.51
N LEU A 462 -46.38 -20.56 -1.86
CA LEU A 462 -46.24 -19.11 -1.69
C LEU A 462 -45.45 -18.72 -0.42
N THR A 463 -44.85 -19.71 0.26
CA THR A 463 -44.09 -19.51 1.50
C THR A 463 -42.96 -18.51 1.28
N ASN A 464 -42.83 -17.55 2.20
CA ASN A 464 -41.72 -16.60 2.20
C ASN A 464 -40.44 -17.29 2.69
N ASP A 465 -39.64 -17.80 1.76
CA ASP A 465 -38.38 -18.49 2.03
C ASP A 465 -37.33 -18.03 1.01
N SER A 466 -36.12 -17.72 1.50
CA SER A 466 -35.00 -17.21 0.70
C SER A 466 -34.60 -18.08 -0.51
N ILE A 467 -35.00 -19.34 -0.55
CA ILE A 467 -34.77 -20.19 -1.73
C ILE A 467 -35.85 -19.97 -2.79
N LEU A 468 -37.08 -19.71 -2.36
CA LEU A 468 -38.20 -19.45 -3.25
C LEU A 468 -38.27 -17.98 -3.70
N ASN A 469 -37.73 -17.04 -2.93
CA ASN A 469 -37.64 -15.62 -3.30
C ASN A 469 -36.25 -15.02 -3.12
N GLY A 470 -35.25 -15.79 -3.51
CA GLY A 470 -33.85 -15.40 -3.39
C GLY A 470 -33.36 -14.40 -4.45
N PRO A 471 -32.07 -14.09 -4.44
CA PRO A 471 -31.49 -13.01 -5.21
C PRO A 471 -31.47 -13.25 -6.74
N PHE A 472 -31.73 -14.48 -7.19
CA PHE A 472 -31.82 -14.82 -8.62
C PHE A 472 -33.25 -14.79 -9.16
N GLY A 473 -34.25 -14.55 -8.32
CA GLY A 473 -35.64 -14.40 -8.74
C GLY A 473 -36.65 -15.02 -7.77
N ASP A 474 -37.89 -14.54 -7.86
CA ASP A 474 -39.03 -15.05 -7.10
C ASP A 474 -39.75 -16.15 -7.89
N ILE A 475 -39.73 -17.36 -7.34
CA ILE A 475 -40.32 -18.58 -7.90
C ILE A 475 -41.48 -19.12 -7.06
N ARG A 476 -41.95 -18.33 -6.08
CA ARG A 476 -43.13 -18.68 -5.28
C ARG A 476 -44.36 -18.81 -6.17
N GLY A 477 -45.12 -19.89 -5.97
CA GLY A 477 -46.29 -20.17 -6.79
C GLY A 477 -45.97 -20.51 -8.25
N LEU A 478 -44.71 -20.83 -8.58
CA LEU A 478 -44.31 -21.39 -9.88
C LEU A 478 -44.13 -22.91 -9.74
N GLN A 479 -43.25 -23.52 -10.54
CA GLN A 479 -43.08 -24.97 -10.55
C GLN A 479 -41.66 -25.40 -10.93
N TRP A 480 -41.27 -26.56 -10.45
CA TRP A 480 -40.08 -27.27 -10.93
C TRP A 480 -40.50 -28.49 -11.76
N GLY A 481 -39.62 -28.91 -12.66
CA GLY A 481 -39.81 -30.04 -13.56
C GLY A 481 -38.87 -31.19 -13.22
N GLU A 482 -39.39 -32.39 -13.33
CA GLU A 482 -38.67 -33.63 -13.07
C GLU A 482 -37.94 -34.13 -14.32
N ASP A 483 -36.70 -34.60 -14.13
CA ASP A 483 -35.82 -35.10 -15.20
C ASP A 483 -36.14 -36.54 -15.65
N ALA A 484 -35.32 -37.16 -16.49
CA ALA A 484 -35.51 -38.45 -17.19
C ALA A 484 -35.89 -39.71 -16.38
N SER A 485 -36.19 -39.62 -15.09
CA SER A 485 -36.36 -40.74 -14.19
C SER A 485 -37.78 -40.78 -13.57
N SER A 486 -37.86 -41.05 -12.26
CA SER A 486 -39.06 -40.95 -11.43
C SER A 486 -38.71 -40.15 -10.18
N THR A 487 -39.62 -39.29 -9.72
CA THR A 487 -39.42 -38.56 -8.47
C THR A 487 -39.49 -39.47 -7.27
N THR A 488 -38.57 -39.29 -6.33
CA THR A 488 -38.69 -39.87 -4.99
C THR A 488 -39.54 -38.97 -4.09
N TYR A 489 -40.56 -39.52 -3.45
CA TYR A 489 -41.28 -38.87 -2.36
C TYR A 489 -40.87 -39.44 -1.01
N ALA A 490 -41.10 -38.69 0.05
CA ALA A 490 -41.00 -39.12 1.44
C ALA A 490 -42.34 -38.93 2.18
N THR A 491 -42.62 -39.81 3.13
CA THR A 491 -43.77 -39.78 4.04
C THR A 491 -43.27 -39.92 5.48
N GLY A 492 -44.09 -39.51 6.46
CA GLY A 492 -43.71 -39.57 7.88
C GLY A 492 -42.78 -38.43 8.33
N LEU A 493 -42.56 -37.41 7.50
CA LEU A 493 -41.74 -36.26 7.87
C LEU A 493 -42.46 -35.36 8.91
N PRO A 494 -41.77 -34.92 9.98
CA PRO A 494 -42.35 -34.04 10.99
C PRO A 494 -42.60 -32.64 10.44
N SER A 495 -43.88 -32.29 10.25
CA SER A 495 -44.29 -31.01 9.63
C SER A 495 -43.80 -29.75 10.36
N SER A 496 -43.50 -29.84 11.66
CA SER A 496 -42.92 -28.73 12.45
C SER A 496 -41.44 -28.47 12.14
N GLU A 497 -40.72 -29.46 11.61
CA GLU A 497 -39.28 -29.39 11.39
C GLU A 497 -38.90 -29.06 9.94
N ILE A 498 -39.86 -29.11 9.02
CA ILE A 498 -39.62 -28.85 7.60
C ILE A 498 -40.50 -27.75 7.04
N THR A 499 -39.97 -27.06 6.03
CA THR A 499 -40.74 -26.25 5.09
C THR A 499 -40.89 -27.05 3.81
N VAL A 500 -42.12 -27.49 3.51
CA VAL A 500 -42.43 -28.26 2.30
C VAL A 500 -42.38 -27.34 1.08
N TYR A 501 -41.63 -27.74 0.06
CA TYR A 501 -41.56 -27.06 -1.24
C TYR A 501 -42.41 -27.71 -2.32
N SER A 502 -42.70 -29.00 -2.23
CA SER A 502 -43.67 -29.64 -3.11
C SER A 502 -44.14 -30.99 -2.57
N GLY A 503 -45.36 -31.37 -2.96
CA GLY A 503 -45.89 -32.73 -2.84
C GLY A 503 -45.79 -33.51 -4.14
N ASP A 504 -46.38 -34.70 -4.20
CA ASP A 504 -46.33 -35.60 -5.36
C ASP A 504 -47.38 -35.33 -6.47
N THR A 505 -48.14 -34.23 -6.38
CA THR A 505 -49.16 -33.90 -7.38
C THR A 505 -48.53 -33.42 -8.69
N ASN A 506 -48.68 -34.19 -9.77
CA ASN A 506 -48.22 -33.79 -11.11
C ASN A 506 -49.23 -32.84 -11.77
N ILE A 507 -48.85 -31.56 -11.88
CA ILE A 507 -49.70 -30.51 -12.48
C ILE A 507 -49.64 -30.45 -14.01
N SER A 508 -48.83 -31.29 -14.65
CA SER A 508 -48.72 -31.37 -16.12
C SER A 508 -49.87 -32.14 -16.78
N THR A 509 -51.00 -32.35 -16.11
CA THR A 509 -52.07 -33.22 -16.60
C THR A 509 -53.43 -32.55 -16.53
N ALA A 510 -54.41 -33.07 -17.28
CA ALA A 510 -55.79 -32.57 -17.26
C ALA A 510 -56.47 -32.74 -15.89
N ASN A 511 -56.06 -33.77 -15.14
CA ASN A 511 -56.62 -34.10 -13.83
C ASN A 511 -55.48 -34.30 -12.82
N PRO A 512 -54.85 -33.22 -12.33
CA PRO A 512 -53.77 -33.31 -11.35
C PRO A 512 -54.23 -34.06 -10.09
N ALA A 513 -53.52 -35.12 -9.73
CA ALA A 513 -53.77 -35.92 -8.55
C ALA A 513 -52.46 -36.27 -7.85
N GLY A 514 -52.51 -36.38 -6.52
CA GLY A 514 -51.40 -36.77 -5.66
C GLY A 514 -51.90 -37.31 -4.33
N THR A 515 -50.99 -37.80 -3.51
CA THR A 515 -51.27 -38.37 -2.18
C THR A 515 -50.85 -37.37 -1.10
N ILE A 516 -51.79 -36.97 -0.25
CA ILE A 516 -51.50 -36.10 0.89
C ILE A 516 -50.41 -36.72 1.77
N GLY A 517 -49.43 -35.92 2.16
CA GLY A 517 -48.31 -36.35 3.01
C GLY A 517 -47.11 -36.94 2.26
N ARG A 518 -47.19 -37.10 0.93
CA ARG A 518 -46.03 -37.43 0.09
C ARG A 518 -45.31 -36.15 -0.33
N VAL A 519 -44.18 -35.88 0.31
CA VAL A 519 -43.33 -34.70 0.07
C VAL A 519 -42.26 -35.05 -0.94
N THR A 520 -42.08 -34.22 -1.97
CA THR A 520 -41.05 -34.40 -3.02
C THR A 520 -39.91 -33.40 -2.92
N ALA A 521 -40.10 -32.30 -2.21
CA ALA A 521 -39.03 -31.36 -1.88
C ALA A 521 -39.32 -30.65 -0.56
N PHE A 522 -38.28 -30.41 0.24
CA PHE A 522 -38.36 -29.61 1.48
C PHE A 522 -37.03 -28.98 1.85
N ARG A 523 -37.09 -27.99 2.75
CA ARG A 523 -35.94 -27.52 3.54
C ARG A 523 -36.18 -27.81 5.01
N HIS A 524 -35.13 -28.24 5.73
CA HIS A 524 -35.17 -28.36 7.17
C HIS A 524 -35.18 -26.95 7.83
N ASN A 525 -36.04 -26.74 8.83
CA ASN A 525 -36.25 -25.42 9.43
C ASN A 525 -35.04 -24.93 10.24
N THR A 526 -34.39 -25.84 10.99
CA THR A 526 -33.23 -25.55 11.85
C THR A 526 -31.88 -26.03 11.31
N LEU A 527 -31.82 -27.21 10.66
CA LEU A 527 -30.59 -27.74 10.07
C LEU A 527 -30.33 -27.16 8.67
N ASN A 528 -29.06 -27.13 8.26
CA ASN A 528 -28.64 -26.65 6.94
C ASN A 528 -28.84 -27.74 5.86
N PHE A 529 -30.06 -28.24 5.71
CA PHE A 529 -30.39 -29.35 4.82
C PHE A 529 -31.59 -29.07 3.91
N ILE A 530 -31.41 -29.31 2.62
CA ILE A 530 -32.47 -29.29 1.59
C ILE A 530 -32.46 -30.63 0.87
N TRP A 531 -33.65 -31.14 0.58
CA TRP A 531 -33.81 -32.31 -0.27
C TRP A 531 -34.85 -32.05 -1.37
N VAL A 532 -34.52 -32.53 -2.57
CA VAL A 532 -35.41 -32.63 -3.72
C VAL A 532 -35.28 -34.05 -4.28
N GLY A 533 -36.41 -34.71 -4.47
CA GLY A 533 -36.51 -36.11 -4.88
C GLY A 533 -36.15 -36.40 -6.33
N ASP A 534 -35.36 -35.56 -6.99
CA ASP A 534 -34.96 -35.69 -8.39
C ASP A 534 -33.43 -35.58 -8.48
N GLY A 535 -32.77 -36.63 -8.98
CA GLY A 535 -31.32 -36.66 -9.16
C GLY A 535 -30.85 -35.81 -10.34
N GLY A 536 -31.75 -35.59 -11.30
CA GLY A 536 -31.56 -34.80 -12.49
C GLY A 536 -32.08 -33.37 -12.41
N PHE A 537 -32.43 -32.91 -11.20
CA PHE A 537 -32.94 -31.55 -10.98
C PHE A 537 -32.04 -30.46 -11.59
N ASN A 538 -30.73 -30.71 -11.62
CA ASN A 538 -29.69 -29.82 -12.14
C ASN A 538 -29.19 -30.14 -13.54
N SER A 539 -29.87 -31.04 -14.25
CA SER A 539 -29.34 -31.57 -15.49
C SER A 539 -29.60 -30.65 -16.69
N ASN A 540 -28.57 -30.50 -17.52
CA ASN A 540 -28.60 -29.74 -18.76
C ASN A 540 -27.93 -30.55 -19.87
N ASN A 541 -28.57 -30.66 -21.04
CA ASN A 541 -28.00 -31.33 -22.22
C ASN A 541 -28.01 -30.45 -23.48
N GLY A 542 -28.18 -29.12 -23.31
CA GLY A 542 -28.36 -28.19 -24.43
C GLY A 542 -29.59 -28.44 -25.33
N GLY A 543 -30.46 -29.39 -24.96
CA GLY A 543 -31.50 -29.92 -25.83
C GLY A 543 -32.86 -29.21 -25.78
N THR A 544 -33.72 -29.56 -26.74
CA THR A 544 -35.09 -29.06 -26.92
C THR A 544 -36.16 -29.91 -26.24
N SER A 545 -35.77 -30.98 -25.53
CA SER A 545 -36.73 -31.86 -24.86
C SER A 545 -37.55 -31.09 -23.82
N ASP A 546 -38.83 -31.44 -23.75
CA ASP A 546 -39.82 -30.93 -22.83
C ASP A 546 -40.04 -31.84 -21.60
N THR A 547 -39.29 -32.94 -21.48
CA THR A 547 -39.43 -33.89 -20.36
C THR A 547 -38.12 -34.27 -19.69
N ILE A 548 -36.96 -33.83 -20.19
CA ILE A 548 -35.64 -34.07 -19.57
C ILE A 548 -34.81 -32.79 -19.54
N CYS A 549 -33.78 -32.76 -18.70
CA CYS A 549 -32.85 -31.65 -18.51
C CYS A 549 -33.54 -30.32 -18.20
N PRO A 550 -34.23 -30.22 -17.04
CA PRO A 550 -35.03 -29.06 -16.67
C PRO A 550 -34.19 -27.83 -16.31
N PHE A 551 -32.88 -27.99 -16.07
CA PHE A 551 -31.98 -26.92 -15.68
C PHE A 551 -31.42 -26.21 -16.91
N VAL A 552 -31.68 -24.90 -17.05
CA VAL A 552 -31.19 -24.10 -18.18
C VAL A 552 -30.59 -22.79 -17.70
N LEU A 553 -29.47 -22.41 -18.32
CA LEU A 553 -28.83 -21.11 -18.18
C LEU A 553 -28.87 -20.37 -19.52
N ASN A 554 -28.81 -19.04 -19.48
CA ASN A 554 -28.59 -18.26 -20.69
C ASN A 554 -27.10 -18.24 -21.10
N ALA A 555 -26.77 -17.52 -22.18
CA ALA A 555 -25.40 -17.42 -22.71
C ALA A 555 -24.37 -16.84 -21.73
N ASN A 556 -24.81 -16.15 -20.68
CA ASN A 556 -23.95 -15.59 -19.62
C ASN A 556 -23.93 -16.47 -18.37
N ASN A 557 -24.36 -17.74 -18.47
CA ASN A 557 -24.52 -18.68 -17.35
C ASN A 557 -25.48 -18.19 -16.24
N PHE A 558 -26.37 -17.23 -16.55
CA PHE A 558 -27.38 -16.78 -15.60
C PHE A 558 -28.59 -17.72 -15.62
N PRO A 559 -29.17 -18.10 -14.46
CA PRO A 559 -30.28 -19.04 -14.39
C PRO A 559 -31.56 -18.47 -15.02
N VAL A 560 -32.20 -19.26 -15.87
CA VAL A 560 -33.46 -18.90 -16.54
C VAL A 560 -34.43 -20.07 -16.51
N PHE A 561 -35.72 -19.78 -16.65
CA PHE A 561 -36.71 -20.86 -16.77
C PHE A 561 -36.52 -21.64 -18.08
N LYS A 562 -36.87 -22.93 -18.06
CA LYS A 562 -37.01 -23.74 -19.28
C LYS A 562 -38.46 -23.70 -19.74
N PRO A 563 -38.75 -23.26 -20.98
CA PRO A 563 -40.12 -23.15 -21.46
C PRO A 563 -40.73 -24.50 -21.87
N ASN A 564 -42.06 -24.56 -21.93
CA ASN A 564 -42.83 -25.66 -22.52
C ASN A 564 -42.45 -27.05 -21.99
N TYR A 565 -42.20 -27.18 -20.69
CA TYR A 565 -41.85 -28.43 -20.04
C TYR A 565 -43.09 -29.14 -19.50
N GLY A 566 -43.16 -30.47 -19.58
CA GLY A 566 -44.28 -31.26 -19.08
C GLY A 566 -44.48 -32.57 -19.84
N ASN A 567 -44.89 -33.62 -19.12
CA ASN A 567 -45.19 -34.95 -19.68
C ASN A 567 -46.61 -35.14 -20.20
N GLY A 568 -47.48 -34.14 -20.04
CA GLY A 568 -48.85 -34.15 -20.58
C GLY A 568 -49.00 -33.47 -21.93
N ALA A 569 -50.27 -33.27 -22.33
CA ALA A 569 -50.60 -32.56 -23.56
C ALA A 569 -50.03 -31.14 -23.57
N ALA A 570 -49.80 -30.60 -24.77
CA ALA A 570 -49.14 -29.30 -24.96
C ALA A 570 -49.78 -28.15 -24.15
N THR A 571 -51.11 -28.19 -23.93
CA THR A 571 -51.83 -27.17 -23.14
C THR A 571 -51.50 -27.18 -21.64
N TYR A 572 -50.87 -28.25 -21.13
CA TYR A 572 -50.47 -28.40 -19.73
C TYR A 572 -48.97 -28.23 -19.51
N LYS A 573 -48.21 -27.96 -20.58
CA LYS A 573 -46.79 -27.66 -20.49
C LYS A 573 -46.58 -26.26 -19.94
N MET A 574 -45.61 -26.10 -19.06
CA MET A 574 -45.35 -24.86 -18.34
C MET A 574 -43.85 -24.53 -18.35
N ASN A 575 -43.51 -23.31 -17.94
CA ASN A 575 -42.13 -22.96 -17.65
C ASN A 575 -41.67 -23.68 -16.36
N VAL A 576 -40.45 -24.20 -16.31
CA VAL A 576 -39.88 -24.77 -15.07
C VAL A 576 -38.66 -23.99 -14.61
N TYR A 577 -38.49 -23.91 -13.29
CA TYR A 577 -37.61 -22.93 -12.64
C TYR A 577 -36.45 -23.58 -11.86
N ASN A 578 -36.05 -24.81 -12.23
CA ASN A 578 -35.03 -25.59 -11.54
C ASN A 578 -33.70 -24.83 -11.37
N SER A 579 -33.23 -24.13 -12.41
CA SER A 579 -31.97 -23.37 -12.34
C SER A 579 -32.03 -22.18 -11.40
N ILE A 580 -33.17 -21.48 -11.34
CA ILE A 580 -33.38 -20.35 -10.43
C ILE A 580 -33.50 -20.86 -8.99
N PHE A 581 -34.22 -21.97 -8.77
CA PHE A 581 -34.27 -22.64 -7.47
C PHE A 581 -32.86 -22.98 -6.98
N THR A 582 -32.04 -23.63 -7.81
CA THR A 582 -30.68 -24.01 -7.44
C THR A 582 -29.79 -22.80 -7.19
N ALA A 583 -29.92 -21.74 -7.98
CA ALA A 583 -29.15 -20.52 -7.75
C ALA A 583 -29.50 -19.88 -6.39
N ASN A 584 -30.78 -19.77 -6.08
CA ASN A 584 -31.21 -19.30 -4.76
C ASN A 584 -30.76 -20.25 -3.63
N ALA A 585 -30.78 -21.57 -3.86
CA ALA A 585 -30.29 -22.57 -2.90
C ALA A 585 -28.79 -22.44 -2.62
N PHE A 586 -27.97 -22.12 -3.62
CA PHE A 586 -26.55 -21.84 -3.42
C PHE A 586 -26.31 -20.51 -2.71
N ALA A 587 -27.11 -19.46 -2.99
CA ALA A 587 -27.04 -18.22 -2.24
C ALA A 587 -27.35 -18.45 -0.75
N TRP A 588 -28.40 -19.22 -0.45
CA TRP A 588 -28.73 -19.66 0.90
C TRP A 588 -27.62 -20.53 1.51
N ALA A 589 -27.05 -21.46 0.74
CA ALA A 589 -26.02 -22.37 1.23
C ALA A 589 -24.74 -21.63 1.64
N LEU A 590 -24.32 -20.63 0.84
CA LEU A 590 -23.17 -19.79 1.15
C LEU A 590 -23.41 -18.93 2.40
N ASP A 591 -24.61 -18.35 2.54
CA ASP A 591 -25.00 -17.61 3.75
C ASP A 591 -24.97 -18.51 5.01
N LYS A 592 -25.51 -19.74 4.89
CA LYS A 592 -25.47 -20.72 5.98
C LYS A 592 -24.06 -21.17 6.28
N ALA A 593 -23.24 -21.47 5.28
CA ALA A 593 -21.85 -21.85 5.46
C ALA A 593 -21.02 -20.76 6.14
N GLU A 594 -21.33 -19.49 5.88
CA GLU A 594 -20.65 -18.35 6.52
C GLU A 594 -21.05 -18.16 7.97
N HIS A 595 -22.35 -18.12 8.28
CA HIS A 595 -22.82 -17.69 9.60
C HIS A 595 -23.16 -18.84 10.54
N ASN A 596 -23.52 -20.00 10.01
CA ASN A 596 -24.01 -21.16 10.76
C ASN A 596 -23.34 -22.48 10.34
N GLY A 597 -22.24 -22.38 9.58
CA GLY A 597 -21.54 -23.51 8.98
C GLY A 597 -20.46 -24.10 9.87
N ILE A 598 -19.80 -25.14 9.36
CA ILE A 598 -18.70 -25.82 10.07
C ILE A 598 -17.46 -24.92 10.18
N ASN A 599 -17.13 -24.18 9.12
CA ASN A 599 -15.99 -23.25 9.09
C ASN A 599 -16.46 -21.80 9.21
N LYS A 600 -17.46 -21.54 10.06
CA LYS A 600 -18.01 -20.19 10.26
C LYS A 600 -16.97 -19.23 10.84
N TYR A 601 -17.12 -17.96 10.48
CA TYR A 601 -16.36 -16.85 11.08
C TYR A 601 -17.05 -16.25 12.29
#